data_AF-A0A961DWS0-F1
#
_entry.id   AF-A0A961DWS0-F1
#
_cell.length_a   1.000
_cell.length_b   1.000
_cell.length_c   1.000
_cell.angle_alpha   90.00
_cell.angle_beta   90.00
_cell.angle_gamma   90.00
#
_symmetry.space_group_name_H-M   'P 1'
#
loop_
_entity.id
_entity.type
_entity.pdbx_description
1 polymer ?
#
loop_
_entity_poly.entity_id
_entity_poly.type
_entity_poly.pdbx_seq_one_letter_code
_entity_poly.pdbx_strand_id
1 'polypeptide(L)'
;RVSLIAGIVLLLFGVVGVSWLLATVGLALLIGAGVTWYSADRSADALEQPWPFPPDYRTRAEALARPIDPTPQRLLPPDEKSKLIARVETTPEGLSRLIAEKPPAWPWAVFTSVLVQRRNALQARLRHVVSGYQPHSGIPALSGATYSQLGHHVLRTILDTVTQLEGFMLSPAFTGTLGTDEDSADADAIAGLANRLMDYHQTFLTEAETCLQTPVEPEARVFVQDLGALALAPLVGFD
;
A
#
# COMPACT_ATOMS: atom_id res chain seq x y z
N ARG A 1 4.97 35.54 0.67
CA ARG A 1 6.41 35.42 1.01
C ARG A 1 6.78 36.21 2.27
N VAL A 2 6.41 37.50 2.39
CA VAL A 2 6.64 38.31 3.61
C VAL A 2 6.01 37.70 4.88
N SER A 3 4.78 37.16 4.79
CA SER A 3 4.09 36.50 5.92
C SER A 3 4.80 35.23 6.44
N LEU A 4 5.40 34.44 5.54
CA LEU A 4 6.10 33.20 5.90
C LEU A 4 7.45 33.47 6.58
N ILE A 5 8.18 34.47 6.10
CA ILE A 5 9.44 34.92 6.72
C ILE A 5 9.15 35.54 8.10
N ALA A 6 8.09 36.35 8.23
CA ALA A 6 7.68 36.90 9.53
C ALA A 6 7.25 35.81 10.54
N GLY A 7 6.51 34.80 10.08
CA GLY A 7 6.09 33.66 10.91
C GLY A 7 7.25 32.82 11.43
N ILE A 8 8.25 32.54 10.58
CA ILE A 8 9.47 31.81 10.97
C ILE A 8 10.30 32.62 11.98
N VAL A 9 10.48 33.92 11.75
CA VAL A 9 11.24 34.80 12.65
C VAL A 9 10.57 34.90 14.02
N LEU A 10 9.24 35.07 14.09
CA LEU A 10 8.49 35.10 15.35
C LEU A 10 8.56 33.77 16.12
N LEU A 11 8.51 32.64 15.42
CA LEU A 11 8.61 31.31 16.04
C LEU A 11 10.01 31.07 16.61
N LEU A 12 11.06 31.47 15.90
CA LEU A 12 12.44 31.40 16.40
C LEU A 12 12.67 32.33 17.60
N PHE A 13 12.12 33.55 17.60
CA PHE A 13 12.19 34.45 18.76
C PHE A 13 11.40 33.94 19.98
N GLY A 14 10.27 33.24 19.78
CA GLY A 14 9.49 32.63 20.86
C GLY A 14 10.12 31.36 21.45
N VAL A 15 10.99 30.67 20.69
CA VAL A 15 11.73 29.49 21.16
C VAL A 15 13.04 29.90 21.88
N VAL A 16 13.64 31.02 21.49
CA VAL A 16 14.88 31.55 22.10
C VAL A 16 14.61 32.56 23.22
N GLY A 17 13.45 33.21 23.22
CA GLY A 17 13.02 34.21 24.23
C GLY A 17 11.77 33.80 25.00
N VAL A 18 11.70 34.21 26.27
CA VAL A 18 10.77 33.78 27.35
C VAL A 18 9.30 34.20 27.13
N SER A 19 8.71 33.95 25.95
CA SER A 19 7.28 34.17 25.74
C SER A 19 6.66 33.19 24.76
N TRP A 20 6.03 32.17 25.31
CA TRP A 20 5.25 31.15 24.60
C TRP A 20 4.11 31.74 23.75
N LEU A 21 3.62 32.95 24.10
CA LEU A 21 2.60 33.66 23.33
C LEU A 21 3.11 34.11 21.95
N LEU A 22 4.42 34.37 21.78
CA LEU A 22 4.98 34.71 20.48
C LEU A 22 5.11 33.47 19.59
N ALA A 23 5.37 32.29 20.19
CA ALA A 23 5.43 31.02 19.47
C ALA A 23 4.05 30.61 18.91
N THR A 24 2.98 30.83 19.66
CA THR A 24 1.61 30.51 19.19
C THR A 24 1.16 31.45 18.07
N VAL A 25 1.49 32.73 18.14
CA VAL A 25 1.22 33.70 17.06
C VAL A 25 2.03 33.35 15.80
N GLY A 26 3.31 32.98 15.95
CA GLY A 26 4.14 32.50 14.83
C GLY A 26 3.57 31.25 14.17
N LEU A 27 3.11 30.27 14.96
CA LEU A 27 2.49 29.05 14.46
C LEU A 27 1.16 29.34 13.73
N ALA A 28 0.32 30.21 14.27
CA ALA A 28 -0.95 30.60 13.64
C ALA A 28 -0.73 31.28 12.28
N LEU A 29 0.29 32.14 12.16
CA LEU A 29 0.67 32.76 10.89
C LEU A 29 1.18 31.75 9.86
N LEU A 30 1.95 30.75 10.29
CA LEU A 30 2.43 29.67 9.42
C LEU A 30 1.29 28.77 8.95
N ILE A 31 0.34 28.43 9.82
CA ILE A 31 -0.85 27.65 9.45
C ILE A 31 -1.72 28.45 8.49
N GLY A 32 -1.98 29.74 8.76
CA GLY A 32 -2.76 30.60 7.86
C GLY A 32 -2.10 30.79 6.49
N ALA A 33 -0.79 30.99 6.46
CA ALA A 33 -0.03 31.04 5.21
C ALA A 33 -0.06 29.68 4.47
N GLY A 34 0.05 28.57 5.20
CA GLY A 34 -0.05 27.22 4.65
C GLY A 34 -1.42 26.94 4.04
N VAL A 35 -2.50 27.28 4.73
CA VAL A 35 -3.88 27.10 4.22
C VAL A 35 -4.15 27.96 3.00
N THR A 36 -3.73 29.23 3.02
CA THR A 36 -3.92 30.13 1.87
C THR A 36 -3.11 29.67 0.66
N TRP A 37 -1.88 29.21 0.86
CA TRP A 37 -1.06 28.65 -0.22
C TRP A 37 -1.63 27.33 -0.74
N TYR A 38 -2.02 26.42 0.15
CA TYR A 38 -2.71 25.19 -0.22
C TYR A 38 -4.00 25.45 -1.01
N SER A 39 -4.77 26.47 -0.65
CA SER A 39 -5.97 26.88 -1.39
C SER A 39 -5.66 27.58 -2.72
N ALA A 40 -4.58 28.36 -2.79
CA ALA A 40 -4.14 29.03 -4.02
C ALA A 40 -3.57 28.03 -5.03
N ASP A 41 -2.88 27.00 -4.55
CA ASP A 41 -2.36 25.90 -5.39
C ASP A 41 -3.51 25.07 -5.97
N ARG A 42 -4.56 24.80 -5.18
CA ARG A 42 -5.82 24.23 -5.70
C ARG A 42 -6.54 25.10 -6.72
N SER A 43 -6.30 26.41 -6.70
CA SER A 43 -6.87 27.35 -7.68
C SER A 43 -6.04 27.39 -8.97
N ALA A 44 -4.74 27.10 -8.87
CA ALA A 44 -3.82 26.98 -10.00
C ALA A 44 -3.89 25.58 -10.64
N ASP A 45 -4.22 24.55 -9.86
CA ASP A 45 -4.70 23.22 -10.29
C ASP A 45 -6.21 23.23 -10.58
N ALA A 46 -6.70 24.32 -11.17
CA ALA A 46 -7.79 24.17 -12.13
C ALA A 46 -7.21 23.37 -13.29
N LEU A 47 -7.17 22.04 -13.11
CA LEU A 47 -6.78 21.03 -14.09
C LEU A 47 -7.07 21.59 -15.48
N GLU A 48 -6.00 21.88 -16.22
CA GLU A 48 -6.07 22.09 -17.65
C GLU A 48 -7.06 21.07 -18.19
N GLN A 49 -8.12 21.59 -18.82
CA GLN A 49 -9.32 20.91 -19.29
C GLN A 49 -9.31 19.38 -19.11
N PRO A 50 -10.25 18.79 -18.35
CA PRO A 50 -10.25 17.34 -18.12
C PRO A 50 -10.07 16.68 -19.47
N TRP A 51 -9.04 15.81 -19.57
CA TRP A 51 -8.84 14.92 -20.70
C TRP A 51 -10.21 14.58 -21.28
N PRO A 52 -10.48 14.83 -22.57
CA PRO A 52 -11.83 14.74 -23.11
C PRO A 52 -12.22 13.26 -23.12
N PHE A 53 -12.63 12.79 -21.95
CA PHE A 53 -13.09 11.45 -21.75
C PHE A 53 -14.25 11.27 -22.71
N PRO A 54 -14.31 10.13 -23.41
CA PRO A 54 -15.51 9.77 -24.14
C PRO A 54 -16.72 10.06 -23.24
N PRO A 55 -17.80 10.67 -23.77
CA PRO A 55 -18.95 11.07 -22.95
C PRO A 55 -19.59 9.88 -22.21
N ASP A 56 -19.30 8.66 -22.66
CA ASP A 56 -19.71 7.38 -22.07
C ASP A 56 -18.68 6.73 -21.15
N TYR A 57 -17.51 7.35 -20.90
CA TYR A 57 -16.44 6.78 -20.08
C TYR A 57 -16.92 6.39 -18.67
N ARG A 58 -17.65 7.30 -17.99
CA ARG A 58 -18.22 7.01 -16.66
C ARG A 58 -19.21 5.87 -16.72
N THR A 59 -20.11 5.87 -17.70
CA THR A 59 -21.09 4.81 -17.91
C THR A 59 -20.41 3.45 -18.14
N ARG A 60 -19.32 3.41 -18.90
CA ARG A 60 -18.52 2.18 -19.12
C ARG A 60 -17.78 1.76 -17.86
N ALA A 61 -17.18 2.69 -17.12
CA ALA A 61 -16.49 2.40 -15.86
C ALA A 61 -17.46 1.85 -14.80
N GLU A 62 -18.67 2.42 -14.70
CA GLU A 62 -19.75 1.95 -13.84
C GLU A 62 -20.27 0.57 -14.29
N ALA A 63 -20.37 0.32 -15.60
CA ALA A 63 -20.74 -1.00 -16.13
C ALA A 63 -19.68 -2.08 -15.87
N LEU A 64 -18.40 -1.68 -15.73
CA LEU A 64 -17.29 -2.58 -15.35
C LEU A 64 -17.23 -2.82 -13.84
N ALA A 65 -17.78 -1.92 -13.03
CA ALA A 65 -17.89 -2.13 -11.60
C ALA A 65 -18.87 -3.28 -11.34
N ARG A 66 -18.38 -4.41 -10.81
CA ARG A 66 -19.26 -5.45 -10.28
C ARG A 66 -20.16 -4.80 -9.22
N PRO A 67 -21.49 -5.01 -9.25
CA PRO A 67 -22.37 -4.58 -8.18
C PRO A 67 -21.87 -5.21 -6.88
N ILE A 68 -21.35 -4.39 -5.97
CA ILE A 68 -21.14 -4.82 -4.59
C ILE A 68 -22.53 -4.82 -3.98
N ASP A 69 -23.08 -6.00 -3.71
CA ASP A 69 -24.35 -6.13 -3.01
C ASP A 69 -24.27 -5.28 -1.72
N PRO A 70 -25.11 -4.23 -1.55
CA PRO A 70 -25.07 -3.38 -0.37
C PRO A 70 -25.34 -4.15 0.93
N THR A 71 -25.85 -5.37 0.80
CA THR A 71 -26.05 -6.34 1.87
C THR A 71 -25.20 -7.58 1.58
N PRO A 72 -23.93 -7.63 2.02
CA PRO A 72 -23.12 -8.84 1.82
C PRO A 72 -23.88 -10.04 2.39
N GLN A 73 -24.11 -11.05 1.56
CA GLN A 73 -24.75 -12.28 1.99
C GLN A 73 -23.89 -12.87 3.12
N ARG A 74 -24.41 -12.78 4.34
CA ARG A 74 -23.69 -13.24 5.52
C ARG A 74 -23.57 -14.75 5.41
N LEU A 75 -22.34 -15.24 5.22
CA LEU A 75 -22.06 -16.68 5.15
C LEU A 75 -22.49 -17.41 6.44
N LEU A 76 -22.65 -16.68 7.56
CA LEU A 76 -22.98 -17.23 8.87
C LEU A 76 -24.10 -16.41 9.55
N PRO A 77 -25.06 -17.06 10.25
CA PRO A 77 -26.13 -16.38 10.96
C PRO A 77 -25.64 -15.56 12.17
N PRO A 78 -26.40 -14.53 12.61
CA PRO A 78 -25.87 -13.44 13.46
C PRO A 78 -25.62 -13.76 14.95
N ASP A 79 -25.79 -15.00 15.42
CA ASP A 79 -26.06 -15.23 16.84
C ASP A 79 -25.00 -16.12 17.53
N GLU A 80 -24.47 -15.62 18.66
CA GLU A 80 -23.75 -16.28 19.78
C GLU A 80 -22.52 -17.18 19.52
N LYS A 81 -22.22 -17.60 18.30
CA LYS A 81 -21.17 -18.58 18.00
C LYS A 81 -19.85 -18.00 17.48
N SER A 82 -19.55 -16.72 17.70
CA SER A 82 -18.26 -16.13 17.27
C SER A 82 -17.04 -16.82 17.90
N LYS A 83 -17.21 -17.46 19.07
CA LYS A 83 -16.18 -18.30 19.72
C LYS A 83 -15.97 -19.67 19.08
N LEU A 84 -16.87 -20.10 18.19
CA LEU A 84 -16.81 -21.39 17.50
C LEU A 84 -16.26 -21.27 16.07
N ILE A 85 -16.02 -20.06 15.58
CA ILE A 85 -15.47 -19.84 14.26
C ILE A 85 -13.95 -19.81 14.37
N ALA A 86 -13.28 -20.38 13.37
CA ALA A 86 -11.84 -20.35 13.23
C ALA A 86 -11.29 -18.92 13.34
N ARG A 87 -10.28 -18.75 14.20
CA ARG A 87 -9.60 -17.47 14.39
C ARG A 87 -8.37 -17.41 13.48
N VAL A 88 -8.08 -16.21 12.97
CA VAL A 88 -6.82 -15.93 12.30
C VAL A 88 -5.69 -15.94 13.31
N GLU A 89 -4.70 -16.79 13.06
CA GLU A 89 -3.55 -17.05 13.92
C GLU A 89 -2.31 -16.31 13.40
N THR A 90 -1.67 -15.53 14.27
CA THR A 90 -0.49 -14.73 13.94
C THR A 90 0.83 -15.44 14.24
N THR A 91 0.78 -16.69 14.69
CA THR A 91 1.95 -17.49 15.08
C THR A 91 1.95 -18.84 14.38
N PRO A 92 3.13 -19.43 14.09
CA PRO A 92 3.22 -20.77 13.51
C PRO A 92 2.53 -21.82 14.39
N GLU A 93 2.70 -21.75 15.71
CA GLU A 93 2.11 -22.69 16.65
C GLU A 93 0.58 -22.56 16.70
N GLY A 94 0.06 -21.34 16.59
CA GLY A 94 -1.37 -21.08 16.43
C GLY A 94 -1.91 -21.71 15.14
N LEU A 95 -1.21 -21.50 14.02
CA LEU A 95 -1.60 -22.07 12.73
C LEU A 95 -1.61 -23.61 12.74
N SER A 96 -0.61 -24.24 13.36
CA SER A 96 -0.59 -25.71 13.50
C SER A 96 -1.78 -26.23 14.31
N ARG A 97 -2.18 -25.52 15.38
CA ARG A 97 -3.38 -25.88 16.15
C ARG A 97 -4.65 -25.68 15.33
N LEU A 98 -4.76 -24.59 14.59
CA LEU A 98 -5.89 -24.31 13.71
C LEU A 98 -6.08 -25.42 12.66
N ILE A 99 -4.99 -25.89 12.04
CA ILE A 99 -5.01 -26.98 11.06
C ILE A 99 -5.40 -28.32 11.70
N ALA A 100 -5.00 -28.55 12.95
CA ALA A 100 -5.33 -29.78 13.68
C ALA A 100 -6.78 -29.82 14.17
N GLU A 101 -7.30 -28.70 14.68
CA GLU A 101 -8.61 -28.61 15.31
C GLU A 101 -9.75 -28.39 14.30
N LYS A 102 -9.45 -27.79 13.13
CA LYS A 102 -10.40 -27.52 12.04
C LYS A 102 -11.77 -26.99 12.49
N PRO A 103 -11.84 -25.90 13.29
CA PRO A 103 -13.11 -25.26 13.64
C PRO A 103 -13.84 -24.74 12.38
N PRO A 104 -15.15 -24.47 12.45
CA PRO A 104 -15.91 -23.85 11.36
C PRO A 104 -15.18 -22.66 10.70
N ALA A 105 -15.14 -22.62 9.36
CA ALA A 105 -14.40 -21.66 8.55
C ALA A 105 -12.85 -21.74 8.64
N TRP A 106 -12.31 -22.88 9.11
CA TRP A 106 -10.86 -23.08 9.18
C TRP A 106 -10.11 -22.89 7.85
N PRO A 107 -10.66 -23.21 6.65
CA PRO A 107 -9.93 -23.00 5.41
C PRO A 107 -9.57 -21.52 5.18
N TRP A 108 -10.54 -20.63 5.41
CA TRP A 108 -10.36 -19.19 5.33
C TRP A 108 -9.42 -18.69 6.41
N ALA A 109 -9.55 -19.19 7.64
CA ALA A 109 -8.64 -18.80 8.71
C ALA A 109 -7.19 -19.23 8.46
N VAL A 110 -6.94 -20.44 7.92
CA VAL A 110 -5.60 -20.91 7.55
C VAL A 110 -5.01 -20.01 6.47
N PHE A 111 -5.77 -19.78 5.40
CA PHE A 111 -5.38 -18.89 4.30
C PHE A 111 -4.98 -17.50 4.83
N THR A 112 -5.86 -16.85 5.59
CA THR A 112 -5.59 -15.51 6.14
C THR A 112 -4.45 -15.52 7.17
N SER A 113 -4.30 -16.57 7.97
CA SER A 113 -3.21 -16.70 8.93
C SER A 113 -1.85 -16.69 8.24
N VAL A 114 -1.71 -17.43 7.14
CA VAL A 114 -0.47 -17.43 6.33
C VAL A 114 -0.20 -16.05 5.75
N LEU A 115 -1.22 -15.36 5.19
CA LEU A 115 -1.07 -14.00 4.68
C LEU A 115 -0.58 -13.03 5.77
N VAL A 116 -1.21 -13.06 6.95
CA VAL A 116 -0.86 -12.18 8.08
C VAL A 116 0.55 -12.46 8.60
N GLN A 117 0.91 -13.74 8.78
CA GLN A 117 2.25 -14.10 9.25
C GLN A 117 3.34 -13.66 8.27
N ARG A 118 3.13 -13.89 6.97
CA ARG A 118 4.03 -13.44 5.91
C ARG A 118 4.13 -11.92 5.83
N ARG A 119 3.01 -11.18 5.94
CA ARG A 119 3.02 -9.71 6.00
C ARG A 119 3.79 -9.21 7.22
N ASN A 120 3.55 -9.78 8.39
CA ASN A 120 4.22 -9.38 9.64
C ASN A 120 5.75 -9.55 9.52
N ALA A 121 6.22 -10.60 8.85
CA ALA A 121 7.65 -10.79 8.57
C ALA A 121 8.24 -9.69 7.65
N LEU A 122 7.41 -9.05 6.82
CA LEU A 122 7.82 -7.97 5.91
C LEU A 122 7.60 -6.56 6.49
N GLN A 123 7.00 -6.42 7.68
CA GLN A 123 6.57 -5.14 8.23
C GLN A 123 7.71 -4.12 8.43
N ALA A 124 8.92 -4.59 8.76
CA ALA A 124 10.08 -3.70 8.84
C ALA A 124 10.40 -3.07 7.46
N ARG A 125 10.47 -3.91 6.42
CA ARG A 125 10.73 -3.48 5.04
C ARG A 125 9.65 -2.54 4.53
N LEU A 126 8.37 -2.86 4.74
CA LEU A 126 7.24 -2.00 4.37
C LEU A 126 7.37 -0.59 4.98
N ARG A 127 7.71 -0.49 6.27
CA ARG A 127 7.95 0.81 6.94
C ARG A 127 9.12 1.59 6.33
N HIS A 128 10.16 0.90 5.88
CA HIS A 128 11.30 1.55 5.24
C HIS A 128 10.91 2.17 3.90
N VAL A 129 10.16 1.44 3.07
CA VAL A 129 9.73 1.93 1.75
C VAL A 129 8.73 3.09 1.88
N VAL A 130 7.82 3.04 2.86
CA VAL A 130 6.89 4.16 3.14
C VAL A 130 7.63 5.43 3.60
N SER A 131 8.81 5.29 4.19
CA SER A 131 9.64 6.43 4.60
C SER A 131 10.28 7.17 3.42
N GLY A 132 10.09 6.70 2.19
CA GLY A 132 10.49 7.37 0.96
C GLY A 132 11.93 7.09 0.54
N TYR A 133 12.54 8.04 -0.15
CA TYR A 133 13.87 7.88 -0.75
C TYR A 133 14.97 7.68 0.30
N GLN A 134 15.61 6.51 0.28
CA GLN A 134 16.63 6.06 1.25
C GLN A 134 17.77 5.33 0.52
N PRO A 135 18.60 6.04 -0.24
CA PRO A 135 19.61 5.41 -1.08
C PRO A 135 20.67 4.68 -0.26
N HIS A 136 21.09 3.50 -0.74
CA HIS A 136 22.21 2.77 -0.15
C HIS A 136 23.49 3.60 -0.21
N SER A 137 24.14 3.78 0.93
CA SER A 137 25.46 4.42 0.99
C SER A 137 26.53 3.51 0.38
N GLY A 138 27.54 4.09 -0.27
CA GLY A 138 28.70 3.36 -0.78
C GLY A 138 28.61 2.87 -2.22
N ILE A 139 27.51 3.15 -2.94
CA ILE A 139 27.33 2.85 -4.36
C ILE A 139 27.33 4.16 -5.17
N PRO A 140 27.96 4.22 -6.35
CA PRO A 140 27.90 5.39 -7.22
C PRO A 140 26.47 5.76 -7.58
N ALA A 141 26.18 7.06 -7.59
CA ALA A 141 24.90 7.59 -8.04
C ALA A 141 24.69 7.31 -9.53
N LEU A 142 23.50 6.82 -9.89
CA LEU A 142 23.11 6.65 -11.29
C LEU A 142 22.71 8.00 -11.90
N SER A 143 23.07 8.18 -13.17
CA SER A 143 22.50 9.25 -13.98
C SER A 143 21.00 9.04 -14.19
N GLY A 144 20.25 10.11 -14.48
CA GLY A 144 18.83 10.01 -14.79
C GLY A 144 18.53 9.07 -15.97
N ALA A 145 19.41 9.03 -16.98
CA ALA A 145 19.28 8.13 -18.13
C ALA A 145 19.49 6.66 -17.76
N THR A 146 20.41 6.36 -16.85
CA THR A 146 20.60 5.00 -16.35
C THR A 146 19.46 4.58 -15.44
N TYR A 147 18.98 5.50 -14.59
CA TYR A 147 17.86 5.24 -13.70
C TYR A 147 16.54 5.04 -14.46
N SER A 148 16.33 5.69 -15.62
CA SER A 148 15.13 5.44 -16.44
C SER A 148 15.07 4.03 -17.04
N GLN A 149 16.23 3.43 -17.34
CA GLN A 149 16.30 2.02 -17.76
C GLN A 149 15.90 1.08 -16.62
N LEU A 150 16.36 1.38 -15.40
CA LEU A 150 15.91 0.67 -14.19
C LEU A 150 14.40 0.86 -13.99
N GLY A 151 13.89 2.08 -14.13
CA GLY A 151 12.47 2.35 -13.99
C GLY A 151 11.61 1.62 -15.01
N HIS A 152 12.07 1.50 -16.26
CA HIS A 152 11.41 0.68 -17.26
C HIS A 152 11.40 -0.81 -16.87
N HIS A 153 12.51 -1.32 -16.32
CA HIS A 153 12.57 -2.69 -15.82
C HIS A 153 11.57 -2.92 -14.68
N VAL A 154 11.57 -2.05 -13.68
CA VAL A 154 10.66 -2.10 -12.53
C VAL A 154 9.20 -2.10 -13.00
N LEU A 155 8.84 -1.17 -13.88
CA LEU A 155 7.47 -1.07 -14.42
C LEU A 155 7.04 -2.35 -15.12
N ARG A 156 7.90 -2.90 -15.97
CA ARG A 156 7.62 -4.16 -16.67
C ARG A 156 7.45 -5.30 -15.66
N THR A 157 8.32 -5.41 -14.67
CA THR A 157 8.22 -6.45 -13.63
C THR A 157 6.93 -6.32 -12.82
N ILE A 158 6.51 -5.11 -12.46
CA ILE A 158 5.23 -4.87 -11.78
C ILE A 158 4.06 -5.32 -12.66
N LEU A 159 4.02 -4.92 -13.94
CA LEU A 159 2.96 -5.32 -14.86
C LEU A 159 2.90 -6.84 -15.06
N ASP A 160 4.05 -7.48 -15.28
CA ASP A 160 4.17 -8.93 -15.41
C ASP A 160 3.69 -9.63 -14.14
N THR A 161 4.00 -9.07 -12.96
CA THR A 161 3.57 -9.60 -11.67
C THR A 161 2.07 -9.46 -11.47
N VAL A 162 1.47 -8.33 -11.86
CA VAL A 162 0.01 -8.14 -11.82
C VAL A 162 -0.69 -9.15 -12.73
N THR A 163 -0.23 -9.32 -13.97
CA THR A 163 -0.81 -10.31 -14.90
C THR A 163 -0.69 -11.75 -14.35
N GLN A 164 0.45 -12.09 -13.74
CA GLN A 164 0.62 -13.41 -13.11
C GLN A 164 -0.28 -13.59 -11.88
N LEU A 165 -0.45 -12.55 -11.06
CA LEU A 165 -1.35 -12.56 -9.92
C LEU A 165 -2.80 -12.76 -10.37
N GLU A 166 -3.27 -12.00 -11.36
CA GLU A 166 -4.61 -12.13 -11.93
C GLU A 166 -4.83 -13.53 -12.52
N GLY A 167 -3.91 -14.01 -13.35
CA GLY A 167 -3.98 -15.35 -13.92
C GLY A 167 -3.99 -16.45 -12.87
N PHE A 168 -3.23 -16.26 -11.79
CA PHE A 168 -3.23 -17.17 -10.64
C PHE A 168 -4.57 -17.14 -9.88
N MET A 169 -5.12 -15.97 -9.57
CA MET A 169 -6.41 -15.86 -8.87
C MET A 169 -7.58 -16.41 -9.69
N LEU A 170 -7.50 -16.34 -11.02
CA LEU A 170 -8.49 -16.92 -11.93
C LEU A 170 -8.27 -18.42 -12.21
N SER A 171 -7.19 -19.00 -11.69
CA SER A 171 -6.88 -20.40 -11.94
C SER A 171 -7.90 -21.35 -11.27
N PRO A 172 -8.13 -22.55 -11.85
CA PRO A 172 -8.94 -23.57 -11.21
C PRO A 172 -8.41 -24.02 -9.85
N ALA A 173 -7.07 -23.98 -9.67
CA ALA A 173 -6.44 -24.29 -8.39
C ALA A 173 -6.87 -23.28 -7.31
N PHE A 174 -6.81 -21.99 -7.61
CA PHE A 174 -7.19 -20.95 -6.63
C PHE A 174 -8.69 -20.97 -6.32
N THR A 175 -9.52 -20.99 -7.37
CA THR A 175 -10.98 -20.94 -7.24
C THR A 175 -11.58 -22.22 -6.66
N GLY A 176 -10.98 -23.37 -6.97
CA GLY A 176 -11.41 -24.67 -6.45
C GLY A 176 -11.05 -24.85 -4.98
N THR A 177 -9.80 -24.60 -4.58
CA THR A 177 -9.31 -24.91 -3.22
C THR A 177 -9.96 -24.08 -2.12
N LEU A 178 -10.36 -22.82 -2.39
CA LEU A 178 -11.08 -21.99 -1.40
C LEU A 178 -12.62 -22.12 -1.49
N GLY A 179 -13.13 -22.73 -2.56
CA GLY A 179 -14.56 -22.92 -2.80
C GLY A 179 -15.08 -24.32 -2.47
N THR A 180 -14.21 -25.25 -2.08
CA THR A 180 -14.58 -26.61 -1.66
C THR A 180 -15.22 -26.66 -0.29
N ASP A 181 -16.04 -27.69 -0.06
CA ASP A 181 -16.61 -27.99 1.25
C ASP A 181 -15.50 -28.16 2.31
N GLU A 182 -15.73 -27.63 3.51
CA GLU A 182 -14.71 -27.51 4.57
C GLU A 182 -14.16 -28.88 5.00
N ASP A 183 -14.97 -29.93 4.91
CA ASP A 183 -14.61 -31.30 5.27
C ASP A 183 -13.63 -31.94 4.26
N SER A 184 -13.62 -31.45 3.02
CA SER A 184 -12.76 -31.93 1.93
C SER A 184 -11.54 -31.04 1.69
N ALA A 185 -11.45 -29.90 2.36
CA ALA A 185 -10.43 -28.91 2.13
C ALA A 185 -9.03 -29.40 2.58
N ASP A 186 -8.04 -29.15 1.72
CA ASP A 186 -6.64 -29.50 1.94
C ASP A 186 -5.86 -28.30 2.51
N ALA A 187 -5.38 -28.44 3.75
CA ALA A 187 -4.66 -27.38 4.46
C ALA A 187 -3.34 -27.00 3.77
N ASP A 188 -2.63 -27.97 3.20
CA ASP A 188 -1.34 -27.72 2.55
C ASP A 188 -1.53 -26.99 1.23
N ALA A 189 -2.57 -27.37 0.47
CA ALA A 189 -2.96 -26.65 -0.74
C ALA A 189 -3.35 -25.20 -0.44
N ILE A 190 -4.18 -24.97 0.59
CA ILE A 190 -4.59 -23.63 1.02
C ILE A 190 -3.38 -22.78 1.44
N ALA A 191 -2.50 -23.33 2.27
CA ALA A 191 -1.29 -22.65 2.70
C ALA A 191 -0.37 -22.35 1.50
N GLY A 192 -0.26 -23.27 0.55
CA GLY A 192 0.46 -23.08 -0.71
C GLY A 192 -0.06 -21.90 -1.52
N LEU A 193 -1.39 -21.76 -1.65
CA LEU A 193 -2.00 -20.62 -2.35
C LEU A 193 -1.71 -19.30 -1.65
N ALA A 194 -1.85 -19.24 -0.32
CA ALA A 194 -1.56 -18.05 0.46
C ALA A 194 -0.08 -17.63 0.36
N ASN A 195 0.84 -18.61 0.41
CA ASN A 195 2.26 -18.35 0.20
C ASN A 195 2.53 -17.78 -1.20
N ARG A 196 1.91 -18.35 -2.24
CA ARG A 196 2.06 -17.87 -3.61
C ARG A 196 1.58 -16.43 -3.79
N LEU A 197 0.47 -16.04 -3.15
CA LEU A 197 0.03 -14.64 -3.14
C LEU A 197 1.06 -13.72 -2.48
N MET A 198 1.62 -14.16 -1.35
CA MET A 198 2.62 -13.37 -0.63
C MET A 198 3.94 -13.29 -1.38
N ASP A 199 4.27 -14.24 -2.26
CA ASP A 199 5.42 -14.13 -3.15
C ASP A 199 5.25 -12.96 -4.13
N TYR A 200 4.05 -12.78 -4.72
CA TYR A 200 3.76 -11.60 -5.55
C TYR A 200 3.85 -10.29 -4.76
N HIS A 201 3.31 -10.28 -3.53
CA HIS A 201 3.44 -9.13 -2.64
C HIS A 201 4.90 -8.78 -2.34
N GLN A 202 5.74 -9.79 -2.11
CA GLN A 202 7.17 -9.60 -1.88
C GLN A 202 7.90 -9.11 -3.14
N THR A 203 7.49 -9.53 -4.33
CA THR A 203 8.02 -8.98 -5.60
C THR A 203 7.72 -7.49 -5.69
N PHE A 204 6.46 -7.05 -5.48
CA PHE A 204 6.12 -5.63 -5.47
C PHE A 204 6.97 -4.83 -4.46
N LEU A 205 7.15 -5.36 -3.26
CA LEU A 205 7.99 -4.74 -2.23
C LEU A 205 9.45 -4.61 -2.68
N THR A 206 9.99 -5.63 -3.33
CA THR A 206 11.38 -5.64 -3.82
C THR A 206 11.59 -4.61 -4.92
N GLU A 207 10.62 -4.46 -5.82
CA GLU A 207 10.67 -3.44 -6.88
C GLU A 207 10.58 -2.01 -6.29
N ALA A 208 9.71 -1.79 -5.29
CA ALA A 208 9.61 -0.51 -4.60
C ALA A 208 10.90 -0.15 -3.83
N GLU A 209 11.51 -1.12 -3.15
CA GLU A 209 12.84 -0.97 -2.52
C GLU A 209 13.89 -0.62 -3.58
N THR A 210 13.89 -1.30 -4.72
CA THR A 210 14.83 -1.05 -5.81
C THR A 210 14.74 0.39 -6.31
N CYS A 211 13.54 0.94 -6.46
CA CYS A 211 13.37 2.36 -6.78
C CYS A 211 13.93 3.28 -5.70
N LEU A 212 13.48 3.11 -4.45
CA LEU A 212 13.74 4.07 -3.38
C LEU A 212 15.16 3.98 -2.80
N GLN A 213 15.83 2.85 -2.96
CA GLN A 213 17.15 2.60 -2.38
C GLN A 213 18.30 2.72 -3.40
N THR A 214 17.99 2.97 -4.67
CA THR A 214 19.01 3.21 -5.69
C THR A 214 19.53 4.65 -5.61
N PRO A 215 20.84 4.86 -5.41
CA PRO A 215 21.42 6.20 -5.43
C PRO A 215 21.30 6.84 -6.82
N VAL A 216 20.85 8.08 -6.88
CA VAL A 216 20.74 8.84 -8.14
C VAL A 216 21.37 10.23 -8.00
N GLU A 217 21.77 10.80 -9.11
CA GLU A 217 22.19 12.20 -9.19
C GLU A 217 21.05 13.13 -8.73
N PRO A 218 21.35 14.31 -8.14
CA PRO A 218 20.35 15.19 -7.54
C PRO A 218 19.19 15.55 -8.47
N GLU A 219 19.48 15.71 -9.76
CA GLU A 219 18.51 16.07 -10.81
C GLU A 219 17.45 14.97 -11.05
N ALA A 220 17.79 13.71 -10.78
CA ALA A 220 16.90 12.57 -11.00
C ALA A 220 16.06 12.20 -9.77
N ARG A 221 16.21 12.89 -8.64
CA ARG A 221 15.51 12.54 -7.38
C ARG A 221 13.99 12.62 -7.48
N VAL A 222 13.46 13.62 -8.20
CA VAL A 222 12.01 13.75 -8.41
C VAL A 222 11.48 12.52 -9.14
N PHE A 223 12.21 12.05 -10.14
CA PHE A 223 11.84 10.85 -10.88
C PHE A 223 11.89 9.57 -10.02
N VAL A 224 12.79 9.49 -9.04
CA VAL A 224 12.76 8.40 -8.03
C VAL A 224 11.49 8.45 -7.18
N GLN A 225 11.06 9.64 -6.78
CA GLN A 225 9.85 9.80 -5.96
C GLN A 225 8.60 9.38 -6.73
N ASP A 226 8.46 9.80 -7.98
CA ASP A 226 7.32 9.44 -8.84
C ASP A 226 7.27 7.93 -9.11
N LEU A 227 8.41 7.35 -9.49
CA LEU A 227 8.49 5.91 -9.74
C LEU A 227 8.30 5.09 -8.46
N GLY A 228 8.85 5.55 -7.34
CA GLY A 228 8.67 4.92 -6.03
C GLY A 228 7.20 4.96 -5.58
N ALA A 229 6.50 6.08 -5.79
CA ALA A 229 5.06 6.19 -5.51
C ALA A 229 4.24 5.22 -6.37
N LEU A 230 4.59 5.08 -7.65
CA LEU A 230 3.95 4.13 -8.54
C LEU A 230 4.23 2.67 -8.12
N ALA A 231 5.47 2.34 -7.77
CA ALA A 231 5.85 1.01 -7.30
C ALA A 231 5.22 0.65 -5.94
N LEU A 232 4.90 1.67 -5.13
CA LEU A 232 4.18 1.52 -3.87
C LEU A 232 2.68 1.29 -4.05
N ALA A 233 2.07 1.65 -5.19
CA ALA A 233 0.62 1.59 -5.37
C ALA A 233 0.00 0.20 -5.04
N PRO A 234 0.60 -0.95 -5.41
CA PRO A 234 0.08 -2.27 -5.04
C PRO A 234 0.22 -2.62 -3.54
N LEU A 235 0.98 -1.81 -2.78
CA LEU A 235 1.33 -2.03 -1.38
C LEU A 235 0.60 -1.06 -0.42
N VAL A 236 -0.13 -0.07 -0.95
CA VAL A 236 -0.87 0.90 -0.13
C VAL A 236 -1.98 0.19 0.66
N GLY A 237 -2.06 0.47 1.97
CA GLY A 237 -3.02 -0.17 2.89
C GLY A 237 -2.52 -1.46 3.52
N PHE A 238 -1.26 -1.86 3.26
CA PHE A 238 -0.58 -2.97 3.91
C PHE A 238 0.44 -2.54 4.98
N ASP A 239 0.48 -1.25 5.32
CA ASP A 239 1.28 -0.64 6.39
C ASP A 239 0.66 -0.75 7.80
#